data_AF-A0A0K8TDP0-F1
#
_entry.id   AF-A0A0K8TDP0-F1
#
_cell.length_a   1.000
_cell.length_b   1.000
_cell.length_c   1.000
_cell.angle_alpha   90.00
_cell.angle_beta   90.00
_cell.angle_gamma   90.00
#
_symmetry.space_group_name_H-M   'P 1'
#
loop_
_entity.id
_entity.type
_entity.pdbx_description
1 polymer ?
#
loop_
_entity_poly.entity_id
_entity_poly.type
_entity_poly.pdbx_seq_one_letter_code
_entity_poly.pdbx_strand_id
1 'polypeptide(L)'
;AKAKAYQQLINCIKDHQKINAAGDALAERYNTFLTFHLSTAIVVGIIAIFNCTAADELADKIKFAIMCGYGLLEVAIYCYCGQLLENASEDVLRQVYQCEWEEMEPKFRKAAQLMMVRANNPIALRAGRLYRVNLETLGAIQQLVYSALTMLSSMIDSS
;
A
#
# COMPACT_ATOMS: atom_id res chain seq x y z
N ALA A 1 29.70 28.76 -0.88
CA ALA A 1 28.48 28.20 -0.24
C ALA A 1 27.42 27.78 -1.27
N LYS A 2 26.92 28.69 -2.12
CA LYS A 2 25.82 28.43 -3.08
C LYS A 2 26.09 27.31 -4.11
N ALA A 3 27.30 27.24 -4.67
CA ALA A 3 27.69 26.15 -5.58
C ALA A 3 27.68 24.75 -4.91
N LYS A 4 28.01 24.67 -3.61
CA LYS A 4 27.99 23.43 -2.84
C LYS A 4 26.55 22.95 -2.60
N ALA A 5 25.65 23.87 -2.27
CA ALA A 5 24.23 23.57 -2.10
C ALA A 5 23.57 23.09 -3.39
N TYR A 6 23.92 23.70 -4.54
CA TYR A 6 23.46 23.23 -5.84
C TYR A 6 23.94 21.80 -6.15
N GLN A 7 25.21 21.50 -5.86
CA GLN A 7 25.72 20.14 -6.06
C GLN A 7 25.03 19.11 -5.16
N GLN A 8 24.70 19.47 -3.91
CA GLN A 8 23.95 18.62 -2.99
C GLN A 8 22.53 18.33 -3.51
N LEU A 9 21.84 19.35 -4.04
CA LEU A 9 20.52 19.16 -4.66
C LEU A 9 20.60 18.20 -5.85
N ILE A 10 21.59 18.36 -6.73
CA ILE A 10 21.77 17.46 -7.88
C ILE A 10 22.03 16.02 -7.44
N ASN A 11 22.80 15.80 -6.38
CA ASN A 11 23.00 14.47 -5.82
C ASN A 11 21.70 13.90 -5.24
N CYS A 12 20.94 14.71 -4.50
CA CYS A 12 19.63 14.32 -3.98
C CYS A 12 18.65 13.94 -5.10
N ILE A 13 18.62 14.70 -6.20
CA ILE A 13 17.81 14.37 -7.38
C ILE A 13 18.22 13.02 -7.98
N LYS A 14 19.52 12.76 -8.12
CA LYS A 14 20.02 11.48 -8.65
C LYS A 14 19.64 10.31 -7.74
N ASP A 15 19.71 10.49 -6.42
CA ASP A 15 19.36 9.44 -5.48
C ASP A 15 17.83 9.21 -5.45
N HIS A 16 17.02 10.28 -5.50
CA HIS A 16 15.58 10.17 -5.66
C HIS A 16 15.19 9.43 -6.96
N GLN A 17 15.87 9.70 -8.07
CA GLN A 17 15.65 8.97 -9.33
C GLN A 17 15.97 7.47 -9.22
N LYS A 18 17.05 7.10 -8.51
CA LYS A 18 17.38 5.69 -8.26
C LYS A 18 16.33 5.02 -7.37
N ILE A 19 15.87 5.72 -6.32
CA ILE A 19 14.83 5.22 -5.41
C ILE A 19 13.52 5.00 -6.18
N ASN A 20 13.11 5.95 -7.02
CA ASN A 20 11.91 5.79 -7.85
C ASN A 20 12.05 4.61 -8.81
N ALA A 21 13.20 4.47 -9.49
CA ALA A 21 13.44 3.33 -10.38
C ALA A 21 13.41 1.98 -9.63
N ALA A 22 13.97 1.93 -8.41
CA ALA A 22 13.90 0.74 -7.56
C ALA A 22 12.47 0.47 -7.08
N GLY A 23 11.71 1.52 -6.75
CA GLY A 23 10.30 1.45 -6.38
C GLY A 23 9.42 0.94 -7.52
N ASP A 24 9.64 1.41 -8.74
CA ASP A 24 8.95 0.95 -9.95
C ASP A 24 9.26 -0.53 -10.22
N ALA A 25 10.53 -0.92 -10.13
CA ALA A 25 10.93 -2.32 -10.29
C ALA A 25 10.34 -3.23 -9.19
N LEU A 26 10.26 -2.73 -7.95
CA LEU A 26 9.61 -3.42 -6.85
C LEU A 26 8.12 -3.57 -7.13
N ALA A 27 7.45 -2.49 -7.52
CA ALA A 27 6.03 -2.50 -7.86
C ALA A 27 5.74 -3.48 -8.99
N GLU A 28 6.56 -3.53 -10.06
CA GLU A 28 6.37 -4.50 -11.14
C GLU A 28 6.54 -5.95 -10.69
N ARG A 29 7.59 -6.26 -9.91
CA ARG A 29 7.82 -7.63 -9.41
C ARG A 29 6.73 -8.07 -8.44
N TYR A 30 6.38 -7.21 -7.49
CA TYR A 30 5.40 -7.51 -6.46
C TYR A 30 3.98 -7.49 -6.98
N ASN A 31 3.68 -6.81 -8.08
CA ASN A 31 2.33 -6.76 -8.62
C ASN A 31 1.77 -8.16 -8.93
N THR A 32 2.50 -8.98 -9.67
CA THR A 32 2.08 -10.36 -9.96
C THR A 32 1.93 -11.16 -8.67
N PHE A 33 2.93 -11.09 -7.79
CA PHE A 33 2.94 -11.82 -6.52
C PHE A 33 1.76 -11.42 -5.62
N LEU A 34 1.54 -10.13 -5.39
CA LEU A 34 0.45 -9.57 -4.59
C LEU A 34 -0.91 -9.94 -5.18
N THR A 35 -1.05 -9.91 -6.51
CA THR A 35 -2.30 -10.29 -7.18
C THR A 35 -2.64 -11.75 -6.91
N PHE A 36 -1.67 -12.65 -7.07
CA PHE A 36 -1.85 -14.06 -6.73
C PHE A 36 -2.17 -14.23 -5.25
N HIS A 37 -1.39 -13.61 -4.36
CA HIS A 37 -1.58 -13.72 -2.92
C HIS A 37 -2.97 -13.25 -2.48
N LEU A 38 -3.40 -12.05 -2.91
CA LEU A 38 -4.74 -11.51 -2.63
C LEU A 38 -5.85 -12.42 -3.18
N SER A 39 -5.71 -12.91 -4.42
CA SER A 39 -6.70 -13.83 -5.00
C SER A 39 -6.80 -15.14 -4.21
N THR A 40 -5.67 -15.71 -3.80
CA THR A 40 -5.65 -16.93 -2.99
C THR A 40 -6.21 -16.70 -1.59
N ALA A 41 -5.92 -15.56 -0.97
CA ALA A 41 -6.44 -15.20 0.34
C ALA A 41 -7.97 -15.07 0.33
N ILE A 42 -8.54 -14.50 -0.75
CA ILE A 42 -10.00 -14.40 -0.92
C ILE A 42 -10.63 -15.79 -1.05
N VAL A 43 -10.09 -16.65 -1.93
CA VAL A 43 -10.63 -18.02 -2.13
C VAL A 43 -10.56 -18.84 -0.85
N VAL A 44 -9.40 -18.82 -0.18
CA VAL A 44 -9.20 -19.49 1.11
C VAL A 44 -10.14 -18.95 2.18
N GLY A 45 -10.33 -17.63 2.23
CA GLY A 45 -11.26 -16.99 3.17
C GLY A 45 -12.70 -17.46 2.97
N ILE A 46 -13.17 -17.53 1.72
CA ILE A 46 -14.53 -18.02 1.39
C ILE A 46 -14.68 -19.48 1.83
N ILE A 47 -13.70 -20.34 1.50
CA ILE A 47 -13.71 -21.75 1.90
C ILE A 47 -13.72 -21.88 3.43
N ALA A 48 -12.89 -21.12 4.13
CA ALA A 48 -12.82 -21.16 5.59
C ALA A 48 -14.12 -20.69 6.25
N ILE A 49 -14.76 -19.63 5.73
CA ILE A 49 -16.07 -19.16 6.22
C ILE A 49 -17.14 -20.24 6.02
N PHE A 50 -17.23 -20.82 4.82
CA PHE A 50 -18.21 -21.88 4.53
C PHE A 50 -18.03 -23.09 5.44
N ASN A 51 -16.79 -23.57 5.60
CA ASN A 51 -16.52 -24.70 6.50
C ASN A 51 -16.76 -24.35 7.98
N CYS A 52 -16.53 -23.09 8.39
CA CYS A 52 -16.87 -22.64 9.74
C CYS A 52 -18.39 -22.68 9.99
N THR A 53 -19.20 -22.31 9.01
CA THR A 53 -20.67 -22.40 9.11
C THR A 53 -21.20 -23.84 9.07
N ALA A 54 -20.51 -24.74 8.36
CA ALA A 54 -20.91 -26.14 8.23
C ALA A 54 -20.36 -27.06 9.34
N ALA A 55 -19.36 -26.61 10.10
CA ALA A 55 -18.77 -27.40 11.18
C ALA A 55 -19.74 -27.54 12.37
N ASP A 56 -19.89 -28.75 12.90
CA ASP A 56 -20.65 -29.00 14.13
C ASP A 56 -19.77 -28.84 15.38
N GLU A 57 -18.50 -29.24 15.30
CA GLU A 57 -17.57 -29.17 16.42
C GLU A 57 -16.98 -27.77 16.62
N LEU A 58 -16.95 -27.32 17.88
CA LEU A 58 -16.35 -26.03 18.27
C LEU A 58 -14.86 -25.94 17.89
N ALA A 59 -14.13 -27.06 17.96
CA ALA A 59 -12.70 -27.10 17.64
C ALA A 59 -12.45 -26.74 16.17
N ASP A 60 -13.25 -27.26 15.25
CA ASP A 60 -13.15 -26.96 13.82
C ASP A 60 -13.53 -25.49 13.53
N LYS A 61 -14.57 -24.96 14.19
CA LYS A 61 -14.92 -23.53 14.08
C LYS A 61 -13.76 -22.62 14.49
N ILE A 62 -13.10 -22.93 15.61
CA ILE A 62 -11.94 -22.17 16.09
C ILE A 62 -10.80 -22.25 15.06
N LYS A 63 -10.53 -23.43 14.50
CA LYS A 63 -9.48 -23.62 13.49
C LYS A 63 -9.73 -22.75 12.25
N PHE A 64 -10.95 -22.74 11.72
CA PHE A 64 -11.30 -21.90 10.56
C PHE A 64 -11.27 -20.41 10.89
N ALA A 65 -11.70 -20.02 12.09
CA ALA A 65 -11.59 -18.63 12.55
C ALA A 65 -10.13 -18.15 12.62
N ILE A 66 -9.22 -18.98 13.14
CA ILE A 66 -7.78 -18.68 13.18
C ILE A 66 -7.23 -18.55 11.75
N MET A 67 -7.63 -19.45 10.84
CA MET A 67 -7.21 -19.40 9.44
C MET A 67 -7.63 -18.10 8.75
N CYS A 68 -8.88 -17.65 8.95
CA CYS A 68 -9.35 -16.36 8.46
C CYS A 68 -8.58 -15.19 9.08
N GLY A 69 -8.34 -15.23 10.38
CA GLY A 69 -7.58 -14.19 11.09
C GLY A 69 -6.14 -14.07 10.57
N TYR A 70 -5.50 -15.20 10.27
CA TYR A 70 -4.16 -15.22 9.65
C TYR A 70 -4.16 -14.55 8.27
N GLY A 71 -5.10 -14.89 7.39
CA GLY A 71 -5.18 -14.27 6.06
C GLY A 71 -5.44 -12.75 6.12
N LEU A 72 -6.27 -12.30 7.06
CA LEU A 72 -6.48 -10.86 7.29
C LEU A 72 -5.21 -10.16 7.77
N LEU A 73 -4.44 -10.80 8.65
CA LEU A 73 -3.18 -10.26 9.14
C LEU A 73 -2.15 -10.14 8.01
N GLU A 74 -2.04 -11.13 7.13
CA GLU A 74 -1.15 -11.07 5.97
C GLU A 74 -1.49 -9.88 5.06
N VAL A 75 -2.75 -9.73 4.67
CA VAL A 75 -3.20 -8.61 3.83
C VAL A 75 -2.94 -7.27 4.53
N ALA A 76 -3.18 -7.19 5.84
CA ALA A 76 -2.90 -5.98 6.62
C ALA A 76 -1.41 -5.60 6.61
N ILE A 77 -0.51 -6.57 6.72
CA ILE A 77 0.94 -6.35 6.66
C ILE A 77 1.32 -5.75 5.29
N TYR A 78 0.81 -6.32 4.18
CA TYR A 78 1.11 -5.79 2.85
C TYR A 78 0.58 -4.37 2.65
N CYS A 79 -0.66 -4.10 3.07
CA CYS A 79 -1.26 -2.76 3.04
C CYS A 79 -0.48 -1.75 3.88
N TYR A 80 0.00 -2.16 5.06
CA TYR A 80 0.83 -1.32 5.92
C TYR A 80 2.19 -1.00 5.29
N CYS A 81 2.86 -2.01 4.72
CA CYS A 81 4.12 -1.80 4.00
C CYS A 81 3.95 -0.88 2.79
N GLY A 82 2.87 -1.04 2.02
CA GLY A 82 2.56 -0.17 0.90
C GLY A 82 2.28 1.28 1.33
N GLN A 83 1.53 1.47 2.42
CA GLN A 83 1.32 2.80 3.00
C GLN A 83 2.64 3.43 3.48
N LEU A 84 3.51 2.66 4.13
CA LEU A 84 4.81 3.16 4.59
C LEU A 84 5.66 3.64 3.41
N LEU A 85 5.61 2.93 2.29
CA LEU A 85 6.31 3.32 1.06
C LEU A 85 5.73 4.61 0.46
N GLU A 86 4.40 4.72 0.40
CA GLU A 86 3.72 5.94 -0.06
C GLU A 86 4.09 7.14 0.82
N ASN A 87 3.97 7.00 2.14
CA ASN A 87 4.32 8.05 3.11
C ASN A 87 5.78 8.50 2.99
N ALA A 88 6.71 7.55 2.89
CA ALA A 88 8.13 7.86 2.74
C ALA A 88 8.41 8.62 1.43
N SER A 89 7.67 8.30 0.36
CA SER A 89 7.77 9.01 -0.91
C SER A 89 7.22 10.44 -0.83
N GLU A 90 6.11 10.65 -0.11
CA GLU A 90 5.53 11.98 0.13
C GLU A 90 6.41 12.87 1.02
N ASP A 91 7.09 12.26 2.00
CA ASP A 91 8.00 12.99 2.89
C ASP A 91 9.15 13.65 2.10
N VAL A 92 9.66 13.02 1.04
CA VAL A 92 10.68 13.62 0.18
C VAL A 92 10.17 14.93 -0.45
N LEU A 93 8.94 14.93 -0.96
CA LEU A 93 8.33 16.15 -1.51
C LEU A 93 8.23 17.24 -0.44
N ARG A 94 7.77 16.87 0.76
CA ARG A 94 7.62 17.81 1.89
C ARG A 94 8.95 18.44 2.29
N GLN A 95 10.02 17.65 2.37
CA GLN A 95 11.36 18.13 2.70
C GLN A 95 11.92 19.07 1.64
N VAL A 96 11.73 18.76 0.36
CA VAL A 96 12.15 19.65 -0.74
C VAL A 96 11.33 20.94 -0.73
N TYR A 97 10.04 20.88 -0.42
CA TYR A 97 9.19 22.07 -0.32
C TYR A 97 9.62 22.98 0.85
N GLN A 98 10.00 22.39 1.99
CA GLN A 98 10.43 23.12 3.19
C GLN A 98 11.84 23.71 3.10
N CYS A 99 12.64 23.34 2.10
CA CYS A 99 13.92 24.02 1.91
C CYS A 99 13.68 25.46 1.44
N GLU A 100 14.56 26.41 1.79
CA GLU A 100 14.45 27.82 1.38
C GLU A 100 14.82 28.01 -0.12
N TRP A 101 14.26 27.17 -1.00
CA TRP A 101 14.54 27.15 -2.44
C TRP A 101 14.16 28.47 -3.13
N GLU A 102 13.27 29.25 -2.51
CA GLU A 102 12.84 30.56 -2.97
C GLU A 102 13.98 31.59 -2.92
N GLU A 103 14.84 31.56 -1.90
CA GLU A 103 15.95 32.52 -1.75
C GLU A 103 17.21 32.11 -2.53
N MET A 104 17.20 30.92 -3.14
CA MET A 104 18.33 30.35 -3.85
C MET A 104 18.43 30.84 -5.30
N GLU A 105 19.59 30.61 -5.92
CA GLU A 105 19.84 31.02 -7.31
C GLU A 105 18.83 30.43 -8.31
N PRO A 106 18.54 31.12 -9.44
CA PRO A 106 17.55 30.67 -10.41
C PRO A 106 17.76 29.22 -10.92
N LYS A 107 19.02 28.77 -11.02
CA LYS A 107 19.34 27.40 -11.41
C LYS A 107 18.91 26.37 -10.35
N PHE A 108 19.15 26.66 -9.07
CA PHE A 108 18.71 25.83 -7.95
C PHE A 108 17.19 25.78 -7.89
N ARG A 109 16.54 26.95 -7.98
CA ARG A 109 15.08 27.10 -7.92
C ARG A 109 14.38 26.22 -8.95
N LYS A 110 14.82 26.28 -10.22
CA LYS A 110 14.26 25.46 -11.30
C LYS A 110 14.45 23.96 -11.06
N ALA A 111 15.62 23.54 -10.57
CA ALA A 111 15.90 22.14 -10.28
C ALA A 111 15.03 21.62 -9.11
N ALA A 112 14.88 22.40 -8.05
CA ALA A 112 14.02 22.06 -6.91
C ALA A 112 12.54 21.95 -7.33
N GLN A 113 12.04 22.89 -8.12
CA GLN A 113 10.67 22.84 -8.68
C GLN A 113 10.44 21.59 -9.53
N LEU A 114 11.39 21.24 -10.40
CA LEU A 114 11.31 20.02 -11.19
C LEU A 114 11.26 18.77 -10.30
N MET A 115 12.07 18.74 -9.25
CA MET A 115 12.08 17.65 -8.27
C MET A 115 10.73 17.56 -7.55
N MET A 116 10.16 18.67 -7.10
CA MET A 116 8.84 18.69 -6.46
C MET A 116 7.74 18.14 -7.38
N VAL A 117 7.69 18.59 -8.64
CA VAL A 117 6.71 18.08 -9.62
C VAL A 117 6.86 16.57 -9.82
N ARG A 118 8.09 16.05 -9.81
CA ARG A 118 8.35 14.60 -9.94
C ARG A 118 8.02 13.82 -8.67
N ALA A 119 8.33 14.36 -7.50
CA ALA A 119 8.06 13.75 -6.19
C ALA A 119 6.57 13.76 -5.83
N ASN A 120 5.77 14.61 -6.49
CA ASN A 120 4.31 14.63 -6.34
C ASN A 120 3.59 13.39 -6.89
N ASN A 121 4.31 12.46 -7.52
CA ASN A 121 3.79 11.14 -7.85
C ASN A 121 4.44 10.10 -6.93
N PRO A 122 3.83 9.76 -5.78
CA PRO A 122 4.42 8.86 -4.82
C PRO A 122 4.53 7.43 -5.37
N ILE A 123 5.55 6.72 -4.90
CA ILE A 123 5.74 5.30 -5.21
C ILE A 123 4.60 4.52 -4.53
N ALA A 124 3.79 3.83 -5.33
CA ALA A 124 2.64 3.07 -4.85
C ALA A 124 2.73 1.61 -5.33
N LEU A 125 2.60 0.66 -4.40
CA LEU A 125 2.43 -0.75 -4.76
C LEU A 125 1.04 -0.97 -5.32
N ARG A 126 0.92 -1.69 -6.43
CA ARG A 126 -0.38 -1.98 -7.06
C ARG A 126 -0.58 -3.48 -7.25
N ALA A 127 -1.75 -3.98 -6.87
CA ALA A 127 -2.26 -5.29 -7.23
C ALA A 127 -3.02 -5.20 -8.57
N GLY A 128 -2.73 -6.12 -9.49
CA GLY A 128 -3.33 -6.20 -10.82
C GLY A 128 -3.10 -4.95 -11.70
N ARG A 129 -2.11 -4.09 -11.38
CA ARG A 129 -1.93 -2.72 -11.93
C ARG A 129 -3.09 -1.75 -11.66
N LEU A 130 -4.16 -2.18 -10.99
CA LEU A 130 -5.41 -1.44 -10.85
C LEU A 130 -5.60 -0.90 -9.43
N TYR A 131 -5.35 -1.72 -8.41
CA TYR A 131 -5.63 -1.38 -7.01
C TYR A 131 -4.34 -1.03 -6.28
N ARG A 132 -4.30 0.14 -5.63
CA ARG A 132 -3.20 0.49 -4.73
C ARG A 132 -3.27 -0.40 -3.49
N VAL A 133 -2.12 -0.87 -3.00
CA VAL A 133 -2.06 -1.69 -1.79
C VAL A 133 -1.69 -0.77 -0.64
N ASN A 134 -2.70 -0.18 -0.01
CA ASN A 134 -2.55 0.79 1.07
C ASN A 134 -3.64 0.58 2.14
N LEU A 135 -3.63 1.40 3.20
CA LEU A 135 -4.59 1.26 4.31
C LEU A 135 -6.04 1.58 3.89
N GLU A 136 -6.23 2.46 2.91
CA GLU A 136 -7.55 2.76 2.34
C GLU A 136 -8.17 1.49 1.73
N THR A 137 -7.38 0.73 0.98
CA THR A 137 -7.82 -0.53 0.37
C THR A 137 -8.09 -1.60 1.42
N LEU A 138 -7.30 -1.65 2.50
CA LEU A 138 -7.58 -2.54 3.64
C LEU A 138 -8.94 -2.20 4.26
N GLY A 139 -9.24 -0.92 4.48
CA GLY A 139 -10.52 -0.46 5.01
C GLY A 139 -11.69 -0.84 4.09
N ALA A 140 -11.53 -0.69 2.77
CA ALA A 140 -12.55 -1.09 1.80
C ALA A 140 -12.80 -2.62 1.83
N ILE A 141 -11.76 -3.43 1.93
CA ILE A 141 -11.88 -4.89 2.07
C ILE A 141 -12.62 -5.25 3.36
N GLN A 142 -12.24 -4.63 4.50
CA GLN A 142 -12.90 -4.88 5.77
C GLN A 142 -14.39 -4.51 5.71
N GLN A 143 -14.74 -3.35 5.15
CA GLN A 143 -16.12 -2.92 5.00
C GLN A 143 -16.95 -3.88 4.13
N LEU A 144 -16.36 -4.40 3.06
CA LEU A 144 -16.99 -5.44 2.23
C LEU A 144 -17.26 -6.71 3.02
N VAL A 145 -16.27 -7.20 3.78
CA VAL A 145 -16.40 -8.39 4.63
C VAL A 145 -17.50 -8.20 5.68
N TYR A 146 -17.50 -7.07 6.39
CA TYR A 146 -18.54 -6.76 7.38
C TYR A 146 -19.93 -6.73 6.74
N SER A 147 -20.08 -6.06 5.60
CA SER A 147 -21.37 -5.99 4.89
C SER A 147 -21.86 -7.37 4.45
N ALA A 148 -20.96 -8.21 3.93
CA ALA A 148 -21.28 -9.57 3.53
C ALA A 148 -21.71 -10.42 4.74
N LEU A 149 -20.99 -10.34 5.85
CA LEU A 149 -21.34 -11.05 7.09
C LEU A 149 -22.71 -10.61 7.63
N THR A 150 -22.97 -9.30 7.71
CA THR A 150 -24.25 -8.77 8.19
C THR A 150 -25.42 -9.23 7.31
N MET A 151 -25.26 -9.20 5.98
CA MET A 151 -26.28 -9.69 5.06
C MET A 151 -26.55 -11.18 5.23
N LEU A 152 -25.49 -11.98 5.43
CA LEU A 152 -25.60 -13.42 5.62
C LEU A 152 -26.27 -13.75 6.95
N SER A 153 -25.92 -13.04 8.02
CA SER A 153 -26.60 -13.14 9.32
C SER A 153 -28.08 -12.76 9.22
N SER A 154 -28.43 -11.68 8.50
CA SER A 154 -29.84 -11.29 8.36
C SER A 154 -30.68 -12.29 7.55
N MET A 155 -30.05 -13.05 6.64
CA MET A 155 -30.71 -14.13 5.90
C MET A 155 -30.89 -15.40 6.74
N ILE A 156 -29.99 -15.64 7.69
CA ILE A 156 -30.12 -16.76 8.64
C ILE A 156 -31.18 -16.43 9.70
N ASP A 157 -31.20 -15.19 10.21
CA ASP A 157 -32.19 -14.76 11.21
C ASP A 157 -33.62 -14.71 10.65
N SER A 158 -33.79 -14.68 9.33
CA SER A 158 -35.10 -14.68 8.65
C SER A 158 -35.61 -16.06 8.27
N SER A 159 -34.83 -17.14 8.48
CA SER A 159 -35.21 -18.54 8.24
C SER A 159 -35.53 -19.28 9.53
#